data_AF-A0A941I797-F1
#
_entry.id   AF-A0A941I797-F1
#
_cell.length_a   1.000
_cell.length_b   1.000
_cell.length_c   1.000
_cell.angle_alpha   90.00
_cell.angle_beta   90.00
_cell.angle_gamma   90.00
#
_symmetry.space_group_name_H-M   'P 1'
#
loop_
_entity.id
_entity.type
_entity.pdbx_description
1 polymer ?
#
loop_
_entity_poly.entity_id
_entity_poly.type
_entity_poly.pdbx_seq_one_letter_code
_entity_poly.pdbx_strand_id
1 'polypeptide(L)'
;IFTQSGAAARQFQEEIDVGQVGINVPIPVPVPLFSFTGSRGSKLGDLGPYGKQVISFYTQTKTVTQRWFDDSQAGAGVNTTIALK
;
A
#
# COMPACT_ATOMS: atom_id res chain seq x y z
N ILE A 1 9.31 21.90 -8.94
CA ILE A 1 10.32 22.98 -9.03
C ILE A 1 10.97 22.98 -10.41
N PHE A 2 11.26 24.15 -10.98
CA PHE A 2 12.14 24.29 -12.16
C PHE A 2 13.52 24.72 -11.68
N THR A 3 14.53 23.87 -11.83
CA THR A 3 15.89 24.13 -11.31
C THR A 3 16.93 23.30 -12.05
N GLN A 4 18.16 23.81 -12.08
CA GLN A 4 19.34 23.07 -12.53
C GLN A 4 20.14 22.48 -11.36
N SER A 5 19.83 22.85 -10.11
CA SER A 5 20.53 22.37 -8.92
C SER A 5 19.91 21.07 -8.41
N GLY A 6 20.69 19.98 -8.44
CA GLY A 6 20.29 18.69 -7.86
C GLY A 6 20.05 18.76 -6.34
N ALA A 7 20.81 19.58 -5.61
CA ALA A 7 20.63 19.77 -4.17
C ALA A 7 19.26 20.41 -3.86
N ALA A 8 18.88 21.46 -4.60
CA ALA A 8 17.57 22.08 -4.46
C ALA A 8 16.44 21.12 -4.86
N ALA A 9 16.63 20.32 -5.91
CA ALA A 9 15.67 19.30 -6.33
C ALA A 9 15.46 18.23 -5.24
N ARG A 10 16.55 17.75 -4.63
CA ARG A 10 16.52 16.76 -3.55
C ARG A 10 15.84 17.30 -2.30
N GLN A 11 16.21 18.51 -1.87
CA GLN A 11 15.58 19.15 -0.72
C GLN A 11 14.08 19.33 -0.97
N PHE A 12 13.71 19.83 -2.16
CA PHE A 12 12.31 20.05 -2.51
C PHE A 12 11.49 18.76 -2.49
N GLN A 13 11.98 17.65 -3.08
CA GLN A 13 11.22 16.39 -3.11
C GLN A 13 11.13 15.69 -1.74
N GLU A 14 12.05 15.95 -0.82
CA GLU A 14 12.07 15.34 0.52
C GLU A 14 11.22 16.14 1.53
N GLU A 15 11.23 17.47 1.45
CA GLU A 15 10.60 18.34 2.47
C GLU A 15 9.17 18.76 2.13
N ILE A 16 8.75 18.70 0.85
CA ILE A 16 7.44 19.19 0.44
C ILE A 16 6.30 18.24 0.85
N ASP A 17 5.29 18.78 1.52
CA ASP A 17 4.06 18.04 1.87
C ASP A 17 3.05 18.03 0.70
N VAL A 18 3.41 17.38 -0.42
CA VAL A 18 2.51 17.12 -1.55
C VAL A 18 2.62 15.68 -2.07
N GLY A 19 1.51 15.15 -2.57
CA GLY A 19 1.49 13.78 -3.11
C GLY A 19 2.33 13.60 -4.38
N GLN A 20 2.28 14.55 -5.31
CA GLN A 20 2.97 14.48 -6.61
C GLN A 20 3.95 15.63 -6.76
N VAL A 21 5.19 15.29 -7.09
CA VAL A 21 6.30 16.24 -7.20
C VAL A 21 6.87 16.19 -8.61
N GLY A 22 6.89 17.33 -9.30
CA GLY A 22 7.53 17.50 -10.61
C GLY A 22 8.82 18.33 -10.51
N ILE A 23 9.91 17.83 -11.08
CA ILE A 23 11.18 18.55 -11.22
C ILE A 23 11.41 18.79 -12.72
N ASN A 24 11.41 20.05 -13.13
CA ASN A 24 11.43 20.46 -14.54
C ASN A 24 10.25 19.90 -15.38
N VAL A 25 9.17 19.49 -14.71
CA VAL A 25 7.93 18.98 -15.33
C VAL A 25 6.74 19.73 -14.72
N PRO A 26 5.93 20.46 -15.52
CA PRO A 26 4.82 21.26 -15.00
C PRO A 26 3.63 20.43 -14.53
N ILE A 27 3.40 19.28 -15.17
CA ILE A 27 2.27 18.39 -14.91
C ILE A 27 2.83 16.99 -14.57
N PRO A 28 3.14 16.71 -13.30
CA PRO A 28 3.78 15.46 -12.89
C PRO A 28 2.76 14.32 -12.70
N VAL A 29 1.96 14.04 -13.73
CA VAL A 29 0.94 12.98 -13.66
C VAL A 29 1.62 11.61 -13.76
N PRO A 30 1.42 10.71 -12.78
CA PRO A 30 1.97 9.35 -12.84
C PRO A 30 1.35 8.56 -13.99
N VAL A 31 2.17 7.78 -14.69
CA VAL A 31 1.66 6.79 -15.66
C VAL A 31 0.88 5.68 -14.93
N PRO A 32 -0.03 4.96 -15.59
CA PRO A 32 -0.99 4.04 -14.95
C PRO A 32 -0.38 2.94 -14.06
N LEU A 33 0.90 2.63 -14.24
CA LEU A 33 1.65 1.67 -13.41
C LEU A 33 1.90 2.19 -11.98
N PHE A 34 1.89 3.50 -11.77
CA PHE A 34 2.07 4.15 -10.48
C PHE A 34 0.74 4.70 -9.94
N SER A 35 0.60 4.72 -8.62
CA SER A 35 -0.63 5.19 -7.99
C SER A 35 -0.69 6.71 -7.95
N PHE A 36 -1.89 7.26 -8.19
CA PHE A 36 -2.15 8.69 -8.01
C PHE A 36 -2.20 9.03 -6.51
N THR A 37 -1.35 9.97 -6.11
CA THR A 37 -1.21 10.46 -4.73
C THR A 37 -1.74 11.89 -4.60
N GLY A 38 -2.17 12.24 -3.39
CA GLY A 38 -2.59 13.59 -3.01
C GLY A 38 -2.34 13.82 -1.52
N SER A 39 -2.25 15.08 -1.09
CA SER A 39 -2.11 15.49 0.32
C SER A 39 -3.03 16.67 0.63
N ARG A 40 -3.19 17.05 1.91
CA ARG A 40 -3.89 18.28 2.35
C ARG A 40 -5.31 18.44 1.78
N GLY A 41 -6.07 17.35 1.74
CA GLY A 41 -7.46 17.35 1.24
C GLY A 41 -7.61 17.36 -0.28
N SER A 42 -6.50 17.34 -1.06
CA SER A 42 -6.57 17.20 -2.53
C SER A 42 -7.03 15.82 -3.00
N LYS A 43 -7.08 14.84 -2.10
CA LYS A 43 -7.61 13.50 -2.33
C LYS A 43 -8.37 13.06 -1.08
N LEU A 44 -9.51 12.44 -1.29
CA LEU A 44 -10.27 11.77 -0.24
C LEU A 44 -10.00 10.26 -0.29
N GLY A 45 -9.81 9.67 0.89
CA GLY A 45 -9.51 8.25 1.04
C GLY A 45 -8.03 7.89 0.80
N ASP A 46 -7.66 6.71 1.27
CA ASP A 46 -6.26 6.32 1.40
C ASP A 46 -5.68 5.80 0.08
N LEU A 47 -6.45 4.97 -0.65
CA LEU A 47 -5.99 4.25 -1.85
C LEU A 47 -6.28 5.03 -3.14
N GLY A 48 -5.36 4.93 -4.10
CA GLY A 48 -5.43 5.62 -5.40
C GLY A 48 -6.05 4.76 -6.51
N PRO A 49 -6.57 5.39 -7.58
CA PRO A 49 -7.26 4.73 -8.69
C PRO A 49 -6.34 3.97 -9.68
N TYR A 50 -5.02 4.03 -9.50
CA TYR A 50 -4.02 3.45 -10.41
C TYR A 50 -2.95 2.66 -9.66
N GLY A 51 -2.11 1.94 -10.42
CA GLY A 51 -0.99 1.16 -9.89
C GLY A 51 -1.42 0.09 -8.90
N LYS A 52 -0.53 -0.28 -7.98
CA LYS A 52 -0.79 -1.36 -7.01
C LYS A 52 -1.89 -1.02 -6.01
N GLN A 53 -2.10 0.26 -5.68
CA GLN A 53 -3.14 0.67 -4.73
C GLN A 53 -4.56 0.33 -5.24
N VAL A 54 -4.77 0.30 -6.56
CA VAL A 54 -6.07 -0.05 -7.14
C VAL A 54 -6.45 -1.51 -6.85
N ILE A 55 -5.45 -2.40 -6.78
CA ILE A 55 -5.65 -3.81 -6.46
C ILE A 55 -6.15 -3.92 -5.01
N SER A 56 -5.48 -3.24 -4.08
CA SER A 56 -5.92 -3.19 -2.67
C SER A 56 -7.26 -2.49 -2.49
N PHE A 57 -7.65 -1.59 -3.39
CA PHE A 57 -8.94 -0.88 -3.31
C PHE A 57 -10.10 -1.76 -3.77
N TYR A 58 -9.93 -2.49 -4.87
CA TYR A 58 -10.99 -3.35 -5.43
C TYR A 58 -10.98 -4.78 -4.90
N THR A 59 -9.98 -5.16 -4.10
CA THR A 59 -9.89 -6.50 -3.50
C THR A 59 -9.80 -6.41 -1.98
N GLN A 60 -10.16 -7.50 -1.31
CA GLN A 60 -10.06 -7.62 0.14
C GLN A 60 -9.14 -8.79 0.50
N THR A 61 -8.24 -8.57 1.45
CA THR A 61 -7.41 -9.64 2.01
C THR A 61 -8.29 -10.63 2.77
N LYS A 62 -8.22 -11.91 2.38
CA LYS A 62 -8.86 -13.02 3.09
C LYS A 62 -7.78 -13.93 3.69
N THR A 63 -7.82 -14.13 5.00
CA THR A 63 -6.92 -15.05 5.70
C THR A 63 -7.66 -16.37 5.96
N VAL A 64 -7.07 -17.49 5.57
CA VAL A 64 -7.62 -18.84 5.76
C VAL A 64 -6.66 -19.68 6.56
N THR A 65 -7.11 -20.19 7.71
CA THR A 65 -6.40 -21.19 8.50
C THR A 65 -7.19 -22.49 8.41
N GLN A 66 -6.56 -23.56 7.94
CA GLN A 66 -7.20 -24.86 7.79
C GLN A 66 -6.37 -25.98 8.41
N ARG A 67 -7.05 -26.97 8.96
CA ARG A 67 -6.47 -28.22 9.48
C ARG A 67 -7.37 -29.38 9.06
N TRP A 68 -6.76 -30.39 8.44
CA TRP A 68 -7.41 -31.66 8.10
C TRP A 68 -6.89 -32.75 9.03
N PHE A 69 -7.79 -33.51 9.65
CA PHE A 69 -7.46 -34.67 10.46
C PHE A 69 -7.71 -35.94 9.64
N ASP A 70 -6.92 -37.00 9.83
CA ASP A 70 -7.25 -38.32 9.30
C ASP A 70 -8.52 -38.86 9.98
N ASP A 71 -9.29 -39.70 9.27
CA ASP A 71 -10.57 -40.26 9.74
C ASP A 71 -10.44 -40.97 11.11
N SER A 72 -9.28 -41.56 11.40
CA SER A 72 -9.01 -42.22 12.69
C SER A 72 -8.84 -41.25 13.87
N GLN A 73 -8.63 -39.95 13.61
CA GLN A 73 -8.46 -38.92 14.65
C GLN A 73 -9.71 -38.06 14.86
N ALA A 74 -10.76 -38.22 14.05
CA ALA A 74 -12.00 -37.44 14.16
C ALA A 74 -12.76 -37.67 15.50
N GLY A 75 -12.42 -38.70 16.27
CA GLY A 75 -13.00 -39.01 17.58
C GLY A 75 -12.17 -38.63 18.80
N ALA A 76 -10.91 -38.22 18.64
CA ALA A 76 -10.05 -37.83 19.75
C ALA A 76 -10.27 -36.35 20.09
N GLY A 77 -10.74 -36.06 21.30
CA GLY A 77 -11.13 -34.72 21.76
C GLY A 77 -10.11 -33.64 21.42
N VAL A 78 -10.61 -32.48 20.96
CA VAL A 78 -9.79 -31.34 20.56
C VAL A 78 -9.07 -30.78 21.80
N ASN A 79 -7.74 -30.92 21.87
CA ASN A 79 -6.93 -30.25 22.90
C ASN A 79 -6.84 -28.76 22.56
N THR A 80 -7.57 -27.92 23.30
CA THR A 80 -7.67 -26.46 23.09
C THR A 80 -6.62 -25.64 23.83
N THR A 81 -5.69 -26.28 24.54
CA THR A 81 -4.69 -25.56 25.35
C THR A 81 -3.40 -25.37 24.56
N ILE A 82 -3.08 -24.12 24.21
CA ILE A 82 -1.75 -23.74 23.72
C ILE A 82 -0.90 -23.39 24.95
N ALA A 83 0.02 -24.26 25.34
CA ALA A 83 1.07 -23.92 26.30
C ALA A 83 2.24 -23.31 25.53
N LEU A 84 2.40 -22.00 25.62
CA LEU A 84 3.60 -21.31 25.15
C LEU A 84 4.70 -21.46 26.21
N LYS A 85 5.90 -21.86 25.77
CA LYS A 85 7.10 -21.90 26.61
C LYS A 85 7.99 -20.71 26.28
#